data_AF-A0A954YR84-F1
#
_entry.id   AF-A0A954YR84-F1
#
_cell.length_a   1.000
_cell.length_b   1.000
_cell.length_c   1.000
_cell.angle_alpha   90.00
_cell.angle_beta   90.00
_cell.angle_gamma   90.00
#
_symmetry.space_group_name_H-M   'P 1'
#
loop_
_entity.id
_entity.type
_entity.pdbx_description
1 polymer ?
#
loop_
_entity_poly.entity_id
_entity_poly.type
_entity_poly.pdbx_seq_one_letter_code
_entity_poly.pdbx_strand_id
1 'polypeptide(L)'
;MSMRSGEPNIEPSSDANARGNETAALTDIYCPKCAYLLFGAQGNRCSECGYNLDGLRSPVSRIPWVQCDQGSWVTRYWQTVWMVTFSNAKFCEEFARPINYKDARRFQFVTVAHVYICLLISSLIAHYGYRPNANVFAPTGVTLYSVFTNAANPLELIYNEGWPFAILMACVAPLLLALTGMPSYFFHPTAISLHRQNAGIALSYYLCAPLAITSVALASLIPPIRLSKFPDEYGELSLFAISISLGVAMLLWWVTLVRSARRIMPQLPKRAATIAIGVPMLWIVSAILIVGALPLSVLFVVLVFGSLS
;
A
#
# COMPACT_ATOMS: atom_id res chain seq x y z
N MET A 1 -35.33 60.57 2.34
CA MET A 1 -36.02 59.26 2.42
C MET A 1 -36.15 58.75 0.99
N SER A 2 -35.12 58.06 0.50
CA SER A 2 -34.95 57.73 -0.92
C SER A 2 -35.06 56.22 -1.09
N MET A 3 -36.11 55.79 -1.80
CA MET A 3 -36.31 54.40 -2.22
C MET A 3 -35.21 53.98 -3.20
N ARG A 4 -34.48 52.91 -2.89
CA ARG A 4 -33.65 52.18 -3.88
C ARG A 4 -34.47 51.02 -4.42
N SER A 5 -34.74 51.12 -5.72
CA SER A 5 -35.33 50.12 -6.60
C SER A 5 -34.51 48.83 -6.63
N GLY A 6 -35.21 47.71 -6.74
CA GLY A 6 -34.66 46.35 -6.66
C GLY A 6 -33.76 45.96 -7.82
N GLU A 7 -32.66 45.30 -7.46
CA GLU A 7 -31.86 44.51 -8.37
C GLU A 7 -32.53 43.15 -8.60
N PRO A 8 -32.74 42.73 -9.85
CA PRO A 8 -33.23 41.39 -10.17
C PRO A 8 -32.17 40.34 -9.83
N ASN A 9 -32.55 39.36 -9.03
CA ASN A 9 -31.74 38.18 -8.71
C ASN A 9 -31.56 37.35 -9.99
N ILE A 10 -30.41 37.49 -10.65
CA ILE A 10 -30.02 36.63 -11.77
C ILE A 10 -29.46 35.34 -11.17
N GLU A 11 -30.29 34.30 -11.11
CA GLU A 11 -29.81 32.95 -10.79
C GLU A 11 -28.79 32.53 -11.86
N PRO A 12 -27.55 32.15 -11.49
CA PRO A 12 -26.56 31.71 -12.44
C PRO A 12 -27.05 30.43 -13.14
N SER A 13 -27.23 30.50 -14.46
CA SER A 13 -27.77 29.38 -15.24
C SER A 13 -26.87 28.15 -15.11
N SER A 14 -27.46 26.99 -14.80
CA SER A 14 -26.72 25.73 -14.63
C SER A 14 -26.03 25.25 -15.92
N ASP A 15 -26.36 25.85 -17.06
CA ASP A 15 -25.82 25.48 -18.37
C ASP A 15 -24.38 26.00 -18.61
N ALA A 16 -23.95 27.03 -17.88
CA ALA A 16 -22.58 27.53 -17.97
C ALA A 16 -21.56 26.56 -17.34
N ASN A 17 -21.94 25.84 -16.28
CA ASN A 17 -21.11 24.81 -15.66
C ASN A 17 -21.03 23.51 -16.50
N ALA A 18 -22.03 23.23 -17.34
CA ALA A 18 -22.00 22.07 -18.22
C ALA A 18 -20.99 22.23 -19.37
N ARG A 19 -20.92 23.42 -20.01
CA ARG A 19 -19.99 23.67 -21.13
C ARG A 19 -18.53 23.88 -20.69
N GLY A 20 -18.30 24.36 -19.47
CA GLY A 20 -16.95 24.45 -18.89
C GLY A 20 -16.31 23.09 -18.62
N ASN A 21 -17.13 22.06 -18.35
CA ASN A 21 -16.66 20.68 -18.18
C ASN A 21 -16.40 19.96 -19.52
N GLU A 22 -17.10 20.32 -20.59
CA GLU A 22 -16.94 19.67 -21.90
C GLU A 22 -15.67 20.11 -22.63
N THR A 23 -15.22 21.36 -22.43
CA THR A 23 -13.93 21.85 -22.95
C THR A 23 -12.72 21.46 -22.08
N ALA A 24 -12.93 21.15 -20.80
CA ALA A 24 -11.89 20.66 -19.88
C ALA A 24 -11.51 19.17 -20.08
N ALA A 25 -12.27 18.42 -20.89
CA ALA A 25 -12.12 16.97 -21.04
C ALA A 25 -11.57 16.52 -22.40
N LEU A 26 -11.03 17.42 -23.23
CA LEU A 26 -9.97 17.03 -24.17
C LEU A 26 -8.70 16.77 -23.34
N THR A 27 -8.77 15.77 -22.45
CA THR A 27 -7.63 15.32 -21.67
C THR A 27 -6.52 14.98 -22.64
N ASP A 28 -5.39 15.64 -22.49
CA ASP A 28 -4.18 15.33 -23.22
C ASP A 28 -3.84 13.84 -23.04
N ILE A 29 -4.28 13.01 -23.97
CA ILE A 29 -3.94 11.59 -23.99
C ILE A 29 -2.55 11.51 -24.58
N TYR A 30 -1.67 10.78 -23.90
CA TYR A 30 -0.30 10.60 -24.36
C TYR A 30 -0.02 9.13 -24.63
N CYS A 31 0.84 8.86 -25.61
CA CYS A 31 1.29 7.51 -25.88
C CYS A 31 2.11 6.99 -24.68
N PRO A 32 1.78 5.83 -24.09
CA PRO A 32 2.49 5.31 -22.92
C PRO A 32 3.92 4.86 -23.25
N LYS A 33 4.25 4.69 -24.54
CA LYS A 33 5.58 4.25 -24.99
C LYS A 33 6.54 5.42 -25.23
N CYS A 34 6.14 6.43 -26.00
CA CYS A 34 7.02 7.55 -26.38
C CYS A 34 6.64 8.89 -25.72
N ALA A 35 5.55 8.93 -24.94
CA ALA A 35 4.99 10.14 -24.32
C ALA A 35 4.52 11.24 -25.30
N TYR A 36 4.40 10.92 -26.60
CA TYR A 36 3.85 11.82 -27.62
C TYR A 36 2.39 12.17 -27.33
N LEU A 37 2.03 13.44 -27.53
CA LEU A 37 0.67 13.95 -27.35
C LEU A 37 -0.21 13.48 -28.50
N LEU A 38 -1.27 12.74 -28.22
CA LEU A 38 -2.16 12.13 -29.22
C LEU A 38 -3.30 13.06 -29.65
N PHE A 39 -3.08 14.38 -29.57
CA PHE A 39 -4.11 15.36 -29.91
C PHE A 39 -4.51 15.23 -31.38
N GLY A 40 -5.81 15.02 -31.65
CA GLY A 40 -6.34 14.90 -33.00
C GLY A 40 -5.93 13.64 -33.78
N ALA A 41 -5.17 12.72 -33.18
CA ALA A 41 -4.78 11.49 -33.85
C ALA A 41 -6.01 10.59 -34.08
N GLN A 42 -6.39 10.36 -35.35
CA GLN A 42 -7.54 9.50 -35.70
C GLN A 42 -7.16 8.03 -35.94
N GLY A 43 -5.88 7.71 -36.21
CA GLY A 43 -5.41 6.34 -36.43
C GLY A 43 -5.24 5.50 -35.15
N ASN A 44 -5.39 4.18 -35.25
CA ASN A 44 -5.23 3.24 -34.13
C ASN A 44 -3.75 2.99 -33.75
N ARG A 45 -2.83 3.78 -34.28
CA ARG A 45 -1.40 3.68 -34.01
C ARG A 45 -0.83 5.06 -33.73
N CYS A 46 0.12 5.12 -32.80
CA CYS A 46 0.89 6.33 -32.55
C CYS A 46 1.74 6.66 -33.80
N SER A 47 1.67 7.91 -34.27
CA SER A 47 2.44 8.40 -35.43
C SER A 47 3.95 8.31 -35.23
N GLU A 48 4.43 8.48 -33.99
CA GLU A 48 5.86 8.47 -33.67
C GLU A 48 6.43 7.05 -33.54
N CYS A 49 5.75 6.18 -32.79
CA CYS A 49 6.35 4.89 -32.38
C CYS A 49 5.56 3.65 -32.80
N GLY A 50 4.47 3.83 -33.57
CA GLY A 50 3.63 2.75 -34.10
C GLY A 50 2.85 1.94 -33.06
N TYR A 51 2.82 2.38 -31.79
CA TYR A 51 2.16 1.68 -30.68
C TYR A 51 0.65 1.65 -30.88
N ASN A 52 0.01 0.50 -30.60
CA ASN A 52 -1.43 0.32 -30.81
C ASN A 52 -2.24 1.09 -29.74
N LEU A 53 -3.11 1.99 -30.19
CA LEU A 53 -3.95 2.88 -29.39
C LEU A 53 -5.40 2.39 -29.21
N ASP A 54 -5.80 1.27 -29.83
CA ASP A 54 -7.16 0.70 -29.74
C ASP A 54 -7.63 0.62 -28.29
N GLY A 55 -6.70 0.26 -27.41
CA GLY A 55 -6.95 0.18 -26.00
C GLY A 55 -7.17 1.52 -25.32
N LEU A 56 -6.29 2.48 -25.57
CA LEU A 56 -6.20 3.75 -24.85
C LEU A 56 -7.41 4.64 -25.06
N ARG A 57 -8.09 4.50 -26.21
CA ARG A 57 -9.27 5.29 -26.57
C ARG A 57 -10.53 4.90 -25.83
N SER A 58 -10.56 3.73 -25.18
CA SER A 58 -11.71 3.39 -24.35
C SER A 58 -11.79 4.36 -23.16
N PRO A 59 -12.93 5.04 -22.95
CA PRO A 59 -13.11 5.95 -21.82
C PRO A 59 -13.14 5.19 -20.48
N VAL A 60 -13.33 3.86 -20.53
CA VAL A 60 -13.43 3.02 -19.36
C VAL A 60 -12.03 2.60 -18.89
N SER A 61 -11.71 2.79 -17.61
CA SER A 61 -10.47 2.26 -17.03
C SER A 61 -10.45 0.73 -17.15
N ARG A 62 -9.29 0.15 -17.48
CA ARG A 62 -9.13 -1.31 -17.51
C ARG A 62 -8.82 -1.90 -16.14
N ILE A 63 -8.60 -1.07 -15.12
CA ILE A 63 -8.37 -1.52 -13.75
C ILE A 63 -9.66 -2.18 -13.26
N PRO A 64 -9.69 -3.50 -13.02
CA PRO A 64 -10.93 -4.20 -12.69
C PRO A 64 -11.62 -3.66 -11.44
N TRP A 65 -10.85 -3.18 -10.45
CA TRP A 65 -11.35 -2.54 -9.23
C TRP A 65 -12.27 -1.34 -9.50
N VAL A 66 -11.98 -0.54 -10.52
CA VAL A 66 -12.79 0.64 -10.88
C VAL A 66 -14.14 0.21 -11.48
N GLN A 67 -14.23 -1.01 -12.02
CA GLN A 67 -15.43 -1.58 -12.62
C GLN A 67 -16.28 -2.39 -11.60
N CYS A 68 -16.21 -2.04 -10.31
CA CYS A 68 -16.84 -2.83 -9.24
C CYS A 68 -18.38 -2.89 -9.32
N ASP A 69 -19.03 -1.93 -9.98
CA ASP A 69 -20.49 -1.89 -10.13
C ASP A 69 -21.05 -3.00 -11.05
N GLN A 70 -20.19 -3.67 -11.81
CA GLN A 70 -20.59 -4.66 -12.83
C GLN A 70 -20.31 -6.12 -12.42
N GLY A 71 -20.10 -6.43 -11.13
CA GLY A 71 -19.87 -7.81 -10.70
C GLY A 71 -19.48 -7.95 -9.23
N SER A 72 -18.94 -9.12 -8.85
CA SER A 72 -18.46 -9.34 -7.49
C SER A 72 -17.18 -8.55 -7.21
N TRP A 73 -17.20 -7.75 -6.15
CA TRP A 73 -16.06 -6.93 -5.74
C TRP A 73 -14.80 -7.77 -5.45
N VAL A 74 -14.98 -8.98 -4.93
CA VAL A 74 -13.88 -9.93 -4.63
C VAL A 74 -13.15 -10.37 -5.90
N THR A 75 -13.89 -10.73 -6.95
CA THR A 75 -13.28 -11.13 -8.23
C THR A 75 -12.52 -9.95 -8.85
N ARG A 76 -13.10 -8.75 -8.83
CA ARG A 76 -12.44 -7.53 -9.33
C ARG A 76 -11.20 -7.15 -8.52
N TYR A 77 -11.24 -7.34 -7.20
CA TYR A 77 -10.07 -7.16 -6.33
C TYR A 77 -8.92 -8.08 -6.76
N TRP A 78 -9.16 -9.38 -6.87
CA TRP A 78 -8.11 -10.35 -7.27
C TRP A 78 -7.65 -10.19 -8.71
N GLN A 79 -8.54 -9.82 -9.64
CA GLN A 79 -8.15 -9.46 -11.01
C GLN A 79 -7.23 -8.23 -11.02
N THR A 80 -7.47 -7.25 -10.16
CA THR A 80 -6.58 -6.08 -10.01
C THR A 80 -5.24 -6.49 -9.43
N VAL A 81 -5.23 -7.34 -8.39
CA VAL A 81 -3.99 -7.90 -7.83
C VAL A 81 -3.17 -8.62 -8.89
N TRP A 82 -3.82 -9.46 -9.69
CA TRP A 82 -3.18 -10.19 -10.77
C TRP A 82 -2.65 -9.25 -11.86
N MET A 83 -3.44 -8.25 -12.25
CA MET A 83 -3.06 -7.28 -13.27
C MET A 83 -1.84 -6.46 -12.86
N VAL A 84 -1.81 -5.95 -11.62
CA VAL A 84 -0.69 -5.15 -11.10
C VAL A 84 0.58 -5.99 -10.99
N THR A 85 0.45 -7.22 -10.46
CA THR A 85 1.59 -8.09 -10.14
C THR A 85 2.19 -8.74 -11.38
N PHE A 86 1.35 -9.36 -12.23
CA PHE A 86 1.81 -10.20 -13.34
C PHE A 86 1.64 -9.54 -14.70
N SER A 87 0.71 -8.58 -14.85
CA SER A 87 0.47 -7.85 -16.10
C SER A 87 0.87 -6.37 -16.00
N ASN A 88 1.97 -6.10 -15.30
CA ASN A 88 2.42 -4.75 -14.99
C ASN A 88 2.50 -3.80 -16.20
N ALA A 89 2.77 -4.33 -17.41
CA ALA A 89 2.80 -3.53 -18.64
C ALA A 89 1.43 -2.91 -18.93
N LYS A 90 0.39 -3.75 -18.95
CA LYS A 90 -1.00 -3.33 -19.15
C LYS A 90 -1.47 -2.38 -18.06
N PHE A 91 -1.00 -2.58 -16.83
CA PHE A 91 -1.29 -1.67 -15.72
C PHE A 91 -0.65 -0.28 -15.92
N CYS A 92 0.59 -0.21 -16.38
CA CYS A 92 1.27 1.07 -16.62
C CYS A 92 0.63 1.88 -17.77
N GLU A 93 -0.05 1.23 -18.72
CA GLU A 93 -0.81 1.91 -19.78
C GLU A 93 -1.94 2.79 -19.23
N GLU A 94 -2.49 2.45 -18.06
CA GLU A 94 -3.54 3.25 -17.40
C GLU A 94 -3.03 4.62 -16.94
N PHE A 95 -1.72 4.85 -16.87
CA PHE A 95 -1.15 6.18 -16.57
C PHE A 95 -1.53 7.25 -17.60
N ALA A 96 -1.85 6.84 -18.82
CA ALA A 96 -2.31 7.75 -19.87
C ALA A 96 -3.78 8.16 -19.72
N ARG A 97 -4.49 7.63 -18.71
CA ARG A 97 -5.92 7.89 -18.48
C ARG A 97 -6.14 8.65 -17.17
N PRO A 98 -7.26 9.38 -17.05
CA PRO A 98 -7.68 9.92 -15.77
C PRO A 98 -8.03 8.76 -14.82
N ILE A 99 -7.37 8.73 -13.67
CA ILE A 99 -7.61 7.74 -12.62
C ILE A 99 -8.20 8.45 -11.41
N ASN A 100 -9.32 7.93 -10.91
CA ASN A 100 -9.93 8.45 -9.70
C ASN A 100 -9.07 8.12 -8.47
N TYR A 101 -8.55 9.17 -7.83
CA TYR A 101 -7.74 9.07 -6.61
C TYR A 101 -8.49 8.36 -5.47
N LYS A 102 -9.80 8.60 -5.33
CA LYS A 102 -10.62 8.02 -4.27
C LYS A 102 -10.67 6.49 -4.36
N ASP A 103 -10.81 5.96 -5.57
CA ASP A 103 -10.89 4.50 -5.78
C ASP A 103 -9.53 3.83 -5.57
N ALA A 104 -8.44 4.50 -5.94
CA ALA A 104 -7.08 4.05 -5.66
C ALA A 104 -6.79 3.96 -4.15
N ARG A 105 -7.20 4.96 -3.37
CA ARG A 105 -7.09 4.93 -1.91
C ARG A 105 -7.96 3.85 -1.29
N ARG A 106 -9.19 3.67 -1.77
CA ARG A 106 -10.07 2.57 -1.34
C ARG A 106 -9.41 1.21 -1.56
N PHE A 107 -8.83 0.99 -2.75
CA PHE A 107 -8.10 -0.25 -3.03
C PHE A 107 -6.97 -0.47 -2.03
N GLN A 108 -6.13 0.55 -1.81
CA GLN A 108 -5.04 0.47 -0.83
C GLN A 108 -5.54 0.11 0.57
N PHE A 109 -6.60 0.78 1.06
CA PHE A 109 -7.15 0.48 2.38
C PHE A 109 -7.65 -0.96 2.48
N VAL A 110 -8.31 -1.47 1.43
CA VAL A 110 -8.77 -2.86 1.37
C VAL A 110 -7.59 -3.82 1.37
N THR A 111 -6.54 -3.56 0.59
CA THR A 111 -5.32 -4.39 0.59
C THR A 111 -4.62 -4.36 1.94
N VAL A 112 -4.48 -3.19 2.58
CA VAL A 112 -3.88 -3.06 3.91
C VAL A 112 -4.71 -3.79 4.96
N ALA A 113 -6.04 -3.63 4.94
CA ALA A 113 -6.94 -4.34 5.86
C ALA A 113 -6.86 -5.86 5.65
N HIS A 114 -6.81 -6.33 4.40
CA HIS A 114 -6.66 -7.74 4.08
C HIS A 114 -5.36 -8.31 4.70
N VAL A 115 -4.23 -7.67 4.42
CA VAL A 115 -2.91 -8.11 4.92
C VAL A 115 -2.87 -8.05 6.45
N TYR A 116 -3.41 -6.97 7.03
CA TYR A 116 -3.49 -6.81 8.48
C TYR A 116 -4.32 -7.89 9.16
N ILE A 117 -5.52 -8.21 8.63
CA ILE A 117 -6.39 -9.26 9.18
C ILE A 117 -5.71 -10.62 9.09
N CYS A 118 -5.05 -10.94 7.98
CA CYS A 118 -4.33 -12.20 7.84
C CYS A 118 -3.14 -12.30 8.82
N LEU A 119 -2.35 -11.22 8.95
CA LEU A 119 -1.30 -11.15 9.95
C LEU A 119 -1.86 -11.32 11.36
N LEU A 120 -2.92 -10.59 11.72
CA LEU A 120 -3.56 -10.68 13.02
C LEU A 120 -4.04 -12.09 13.34
N ILE A 121 -4.76 -12.74 12.41
CA ILE A 121 -5.25 -14.11 12.59
C ILE A 121 -4.09 -15.09 12.74
N SER A 122 -3.08 -15.04 11.85
CA SER A 122 -1.91 -15.91 11.93
C SER A 122 -1.15 -15.72 13.24
N SER A 123 -0.97 -14.46 13.67
CA SER A 123 -0.31 -14.09 14.91
C SER A 123 -1.10 -14.53 16.15
N LEU A 124 -2.43 -14.43 16.14
CA LEU A 124 -3.29 -14.95 17.22
C LEU A 124 -3.25 -16.48 17.29
N ILE A 125 -3.29 -17.17 16.15
CA ILE A 125 -3.17 -18.63 16.11
C ILE A 125 -1.81 -19.07 16.63
N ALA A 126 -0.73 -18.39 16.25
CA ALA A 126 0.59 -18.67 16.78
C ALA A 126 0.65 -18.42 18.30
N HIS A 127 0.11 -17.29 18.77
CA HIS A 127 0.13 -16.92 20.18
C HIS A 127 -0.67 -17.87 21.09
N TYR A 128 -1.88 -18.30 20.68
CA TYR A 128 -2.71 -19.19 21.49
C TYR A 128 -2.51 -20.68 21.19
N GLY A 129 -2.03 -21.01 19.99
CA GLY A 129 -1.84 -22.40 19.55
C GLY A 129 -0.46 -22.96 19.89
N TYR A 130 0.55 -22.11 19.97
CA TYR A 130 1.90 -22.47 20.39
C TYR A 130 2.09 -21.95 21.82
N ARG A 131 2.18 -22.84 22.82
CA ARG A 131 2.78 -22.46 24.10
C ARG A 131 4.28 -22.54 23.88
N PRO A 132 4.99 -21.45 23.58
CA PRO A 132 6.43 -21.51 23.43
C PRO A 132 6.99 -22.08 24.73
N ASN A 133 7.72 -23.20 24.65
CA ASN A 133 8.65 -23.55 25.71
C ASN A 133 9.49 -22.28 25.94
N ALA A 134 9.45 -21.73 27.16
CA ALA A 134 10.06 -20.45 27.51
C ALA A 134 11.56 -20.37 27.14
N ASN A 135 12.17 -21.51 26.83
CA ASN A 135 13.57 -21.67 26.47
C ASN A 135 13.88 -21.49 24.97
N VAL A 136 12.91 -21.61 24.05
CA VAL A 136 13.16 -21.60 22.58
C VAL A 136 13.14 -20.19 22.00
N PHE A 137 12.34 -19.29 22.59
CA PHE A 137 12.26 -17.89 22.19
C PHE A 137 13.22 -16.97 22.96
N ALA A 138 14.24 -17.50 23.64
CA ALA A 138 15.37 -16.71 24.08
C ALA A 138 16.23 -16.42 22.84
N PRO A 139 16.01 -15.32 22.10
CA PRO A 139 16.83 -15.04 20.95
C PRO A 139 18.20 -14.71 21.54
N THR A 140 19.26 -15.32 21.04
CA THR A 140 20.66 -15.11 21.45
C THR A 140 21.17 -13.67 21.21
N GLY A 141 20.29 -12.70 21.03
CA GLY A 141 20.59 -11.27 21.05
C GLY A 141 19.31 -10.44 21.16
N VAL A 142 19.18 -9.74 22.29
CA VAL A 142 18.24 -8.65 22.58
C VAL A 142 16.86 -9.06 23.14
N THR A 143 16.84 -9.50 24.40
CA THR A 143 15.79 -9.03 25.32
C THR A 143 16.27 -7.72 25.94
N LEU A 144 15.65 -6.59 25.56
CA LEU A 144 15.63 -5.37 26.40
C LEU A 144 15.08 -5.65 27.82
N TYR A 145 14.57 -6.86 28.04
CA TYR A 145 13.96 -7.34 29.26
C TYR A 145 14.90 -8.13 30.21
N SER A 146 16.00 -8.74 29.75
CA SER A 146 17.01 -9.23 30.72
C SER A 146 17.78 -8.08 31.38
N VAL A 147 17.64 -6.87 30.81
CA VAL A 147 18.34 -5.64 31.18
C VAL A 147 17.73 -4.93 32.39
N PHE A 148 16.46 -5.21 32.78
CA PHE A 148 15.82 -4.42 33.86
C PHE A 148 15.58 -5.11 35.20
N THR A 149 15.40 -6.44 35.33
CA THR A 149 15.27 -7.04 36.67
C THR A 149 15.57 -8.54 36.74
N ASN A 150 16.74 -8.91 37.24
CA ASN A 150 16.93 -10.16 38.00
C ASN A 150 16.57 -9.95 39.50
N ALA A 151 15.56 -9.13 39.78
CA ALA A 151 15.04 -8.90 41.12
C ALA A 151 13.55 -8.54 41.03
N ALA A 152 12.70 -9.49 41.42
CA ALA A 152 11.23 -9.45 41.52
C ALA A 152 10.65 -8.04 41.76
N ASN A 153 10.01 -7.46 40.75
CA ASN A 153 9.50 -6.07 40.66
C ASN A 153 8.68 -5.93 39.35
N PRO A 154 7.79 -4.92 39.17
CA PRO A 154 6.65 -4.76 38.21
C PRO A 154 6.73 -5.28 36.76
N LEU A 155 7.92 -5.68 36.31
CA LEU A 155 8.21 -6.43 35.11
C LEU A 155 7.43 -7.76 34.97
N GLU A 156 7.10 -8.49 36.04
CA GLU A 156 6.30 -9.74 35.93
C GLU A 156 4.86 -9.51 35.40
N LEU A 157 4.29 -8.31 35.60
CA LEU A 157 2.92 -7.94 35.22
C LEU A 157 2.81 -7.50 33.75
N ILE A 158 3.93 -7.10 33.16
CA ILE A 158 4.10 -6.94 31.71
C ILE A 158 4.21 -8.33 31.02
N TYR A 159 4.47 -9.37 31.79
CA TYR A 159 4.93 -10.68 31.31
C TYR A 159 3.84 -11.75 31.17
N ASN A 160 2.59 -11.53 31.61
CA ASN A 160 1.51 -12.55 31.55
C ASN A 160 0.41 -12.28 30.47
N GLU A 161 0.84 -12.16 29.21
CA GLU A 161 0.14 -12.79 28.05
C GLU A 161 -0.74 -11.97 27.07
N GLY A 162 -0.56 -10.66 26.84
CA GLY A 162 -1.24 -10.10 25.63
C GLY A 162 -0.99 -8.65 25.26
N TRP A 163 -0.66 -7.78 26.22
CA TRP A 163 -0.52 -6.36 25.95
C TRP A 163 0.64 -5.99 24.99
N PRO A 164 1.84 -6.62 25.01
CA PRO A 164 2.90 -6.27 24.06
C PRO A 164 2.52 -6.70 22.64
N PHE A 165 1.83 -7.84 22.53
CA PHE A 165 1.28 -8.33 21.29
C PHE A 165 0.22 -7.36 20.73
N ALA A 166 -0.70 -6.90 21.58
CA ALA A 166 -1.73 -5.95 21.18
C ALA A 166 -1.13 -4.62 20.71
N ILE A 167 -0.13 -4.09 21.41
CA ILE A 167 0.60 -2.88 20.99
C ILE A 167 1.31 -3.12 19.67
N LEU A 168 2.04 -4.24 19.53
CA LEU A 168 2.73 -4.55 18.28
C LEU A 168 1.74 -4.61 17.11
N MET A 169 0.62 -5.31 17.27
CA MET A 169 -0.43 -5.37 16.24
C MET A 169 -1.04 -4.00 15.97
N ALA A 170 -1.27 -3.18 17.00
CA ALA A 170 -1.73 -1.81 16.85
C ALA A 170 -0.73 -0.93 16.08
N CYS A 171 0.59 -1.20 16.17
CA CYS A 171 1.62 -0.54 15.39
C CYS A 171 1.70 -1.05 13.94
N VAL A 172 1.36 -2.32 13.69
CA VAL A 172 1.44 -2.91 12.34
C VAL A 172 0.47 -2.24 11.36
N ALA A 173 -0.76 -1.92 11.76
CA ALA A 173 -1.73 -1.26 10.90
C ALA A 173 -1.25 0.13 10.36
N PRO A 174 -0.83 1.10 11.19
CA PRO A 174 -0.29 2.37 10.72
C PRO A 174 1.03 2.19 9.97
N LEU A 175 1.86 1.21 10.32
CA LEU A 175 3.04 0.86 9.55
C LEU A 175 2.66 0.46 8.12
N LEU A 176 1.75 -0.49 7.94
CA LEU A 176 1.30 -0.92 6.61
C LEU A 176 0.72 0.23 5.78
N LEU A 177 -0.05 1.13 6.41
CA LEU A 177 -0.55 2.35 5.75
C LEU A 177 0.59 3.28 5.32
N ALA A 178 1.59 3.49 6.18
CA ALA A 178 2.74 4.32 5.88
C ALA A 178 3.58 3.72 4.74
N LEU A 179 3.94 2.44 4.85
CA LEU A 179 4.74 1.73 3.84
C LEU A 179 4.08 1.78 2.47
N THR A 180 2.76 1.56 2.40
CA THR A 180 2.02 1.54 1.13
C THR A 180 1.71 2.94 0.58
N GLY A 181 1.70 3.97 1.42
CA GLY A 181 1.47 5.36 1.02
C GLY A 181 2.72 6.11 0.57
N MET A 182 3.88 5.81 1.15
CA MET A 182 5.13 6.53 0.87
C MET A 182 5.59 6.56 -0.60
N PRO A 183 5.38 5.52 -1.42
CA PRO A 183 5.72 5.58 -2.83
C PRO A 183 5.09 6.77 -3.57
N SER A 184 3.91 7.25 -3.15
CA SER A 184 3.19 8.35 -3.80
C SER A 184 4.01 9.65 -3.90
N TYR A 185 4.87 9.95 -2.93
CA TYR A 185 5.74 11.14 -2.94
C TYR A 185 6.70 11.17 -4.13
N PHE A 186 7.14 10.00 -4.61
CA PHE A 186 8.07 9.92 -5.73
C PHE A 186 7.41 10.07 -7.11
N PHE A 187 6.09 9.89 -7.18
CA PHE A 187 5.29 10.05 -8.41
C PHE A 187 4.81 11.50 -8.64
N HIS A 188 5.38 12.48 -7.92
CA HIS A 188 5.09 13.90 -8.08
C HIS A 188 6.27 14.72 -8.69
N PRO A 189 6.71 14.47 -9.95
CA PRO A 189 7.62 15.37 -10.63
C PRO A 189 6.96 16.68 -11.02
N THR A 190 7.57 17.80 -10.65
CA THR A 190 7.18 19.14 -11.14
C THR A 190 7.32 19.30 -12.66
N ALA A 191 8.13 18.45 -13.30
CA ALA A 191 8.37 18.49 -14.75
C ALA A 191 7.26 17.86 -15.61
N ILE A 192 6.27 17.19 -15.01
CA ILE A 192 5.14 16.61 -15.75
C ILE A 192 3.85 17.39 -15.45
N SER A 193 2.86 17.33 -16.36
CA SER A 193 1.57 18.01 -16.16
C SER A 193 0.85 17.50 -14.92
N LEU A 194 0.10 18.39 -14.25
CA LEU A 194 -0.63 18.08 -13.00
C LEU A 194 -1.54 16.84 -13.13
N HIS A 195 -2.22 16.69 -14.27
CA HIS A 195 -3.04 15.52 -14.56
C HIS A 195 -2.26 14.21 -14.50
N ARG A 196 -1.04 14.19 -15.08
CA ARG A 196 -0.15 13.02 -15.02
C ARG A 196 0.42 12.81 -13.61
N GLN A 197 0.73 13.87 -12.86
CA GLN A 197 1.14 13.74 -11.46
C GLN A 197 0.06 13.03 -10.65
N ASN A 198 -1.20 13.48 -10.78
CA ASN A 198 -2.34 12.90 -10.10
C ASN A 198 -2.57 11.43 -10.49
N ALA A 199 -2.48 11.10 -11.79
CA ALA A 199 -2.57 9.72 -12.25
C ALA A 199 -1.43 8.83 -11.71
N GLY A 200 -0.20 9.36 -11.67
CA GLY A 200 0.96 8.65 -11.11
C GLY A 200 0.81 8.38 -9.61
N ILE A 201 0.35 9.38 -8.86
CA ILE A 201 0.03 9.24 -7.44
C ILE A 201 -1.07 8.19 -7.25
N ALA A 202 -2.16 8.26 -8.01
CA ALA A 202 -3.25 7.29 -7.92
C ALA A 202 -2.75 5.86 -8.22
N LEU A 203 -1.97 5.66 -9.29
CA LEU A 203 -1.39 4.35 -9.59
C LEU A 203 -0.50 3.82 -8.47
N SER A 204 0.26 4.69 -7.80
CA SER A 204 1.16 4.27 -6.73
C SER A 204 0.44 3.55 -5.58
N TYR A 205 -0.83 3.86 -5.31
CA TYR A 205 -1.63 3.17 -4.30
C TYR A 205 -2.07 1.77 -4.73
N TYR A 206 -2.25 1.51 -6.03
CA TYR A 206 -2.51 0.16 -6.53
C TYR A 206 -1.25 -0.71 -6.50
N LEU A 207 -0.05 -0.12 -6.50
CA LEU A 207 1.21 -0.88 -6.50
C LEU A 207 1.45 -1.67 -5.23
N CYS A 208 0.67 -1.47 -4.16
CA CYS A 208 0.70 -2.33 -2.98
C CYS A 208 0.07 -3.72 -3.20
N ALA A 209 -0.57 -3.95 -4.35
CA ALA A 209 -1.29 -5.19 -4.63
C ALA A 209 -0.49 -6.51 -4.43
N PRO A 210 0.82 -6.60 -4.74
CA PRO A 210 1.60 -7.81 -4.47
C PRO A 210 1.61 -8.21 -2.99
N LEU A 211 1.38 -7.27 -2.06
CA LEU A 211 1.25 -7.59 -0.63
C LEU A 211 0.06 -8.52 -0.37
N ALA A 212 -1.02 -8.47 -1.16
CA ALA A 212 -2.15 -9.39 -0.97
C ALA A 212 -1.76 -10.87 -1.12
N ILE A 213 -0.69 -11.17 -1.86
CA ILE A 213 -0.18 -12.54 -2.02
C ILE A 213 0.46 -13.05 -0.71
N THR A 214 1.00 -12.15 0.14
CA THR A 214 1.51 -12.53 1.48
C THR A 214 0.44 -13.22 2.31
N SER A 215 -0.81 -12.77 2.18
CA SER A 215 -1.93 -13.27 2.98
C SER A 215 -2.20 -14.74 2.69
N VAL A 216 -2.05 -15.15 1.43
CA VAL A 216 -2.16 -16.56 1.01
C VAL A 216 -1.01 -17.39 1.57
N ALA A 217 0.22 -16.87 1.51
CA ALA A 217 1.40 -17.55 2.07
C ALA A 217 1.32 -17.69 3.60
N LEU A 218 0.84 -16.66 4.30
CA LEU A 218 0.62 -16.71 5.75
C LEU A 218 -0.48 -17.70 6.12
N ALA A 219 -1.56 -17.78 5.34
CA ALA A 219 -2.63 -18.74 5.56
C ALA A 219 -2.18 -20.19 5.39
N SER A 220 -1.29 -20.49 4.43
CA SER A 220 -0.78 -21.84 4.22
C SER A 220 0.14 -22.34 5.34
N LEU A 221 0.61 -21.45 6.22
CA LEU A 221 1.50 -21.78 7.34
C LEU A 221 0.71 -22.09 8.64
N ILE A 222 -0.61 -21.86 8.66
CA ILE A 222 -1.47 -22.17 9.81
C ILE A 222 -1.61 -23.68 10.09
N PRO A 223 -1.86 -24.55 9.08
CA PRO A 223 -2.03 -25.99 9.31
C PRO A 223 -0.85 -26.69 10.01
N PRO A 224 0.43 -26.49 9.62
CA PRO A 224 1.54 -27.14 10.31
C PRO A 224 1.68 -26.72 11.77
N ILE A 225 1.35 -25.46 12.12
CA ILE A 225 1.34 -24.97 13.51
C ILE A 225 0.29 -25.70 14.36
N ARG A 226 -0.86 -26.04 13.78
CA ARG A 226 -1.93 -26.78 14.50
C ARG A 226 -1.68 -28.28 14.58
N LEU A 227 -1.03 -28.83 13.57
CA LEU A 227 -0.74 -30.26 13.48
C LEU A 227 0.56 -30.65 14.20
N SER A 228 1.36 -29.69 14.65
CA SER A 228 2.57 -29.93 15.45
C SER A 228 2.20 -30.44 16.85
N LYS A 229 1.83 -31.72 16.94
CA LYS A 229 2.30 -32.62 18.01
C LYS A 229 3.77 -33.02 17.82
N PHE A 230 4.43 -32.42 16.83
CA PHE A 230 5.80 -32.71 16.43
C PHE A 230 6.81 -31.93 17.29
N PRO A 231 8.02 -32.48 17.48
CA PRO A 231 9.09 -31.90 18.32
C PRO A 231 9.48 -30.47 17.93
N ASP A 232 10.14 -29.75 18.85
CA ASP A 232 10.51 -28.33 18.79
C ASP A 232 11.15 -27.87 17.44
N GLU A 233 11.75 -28.78 16.67
CA GLU A 233 12.35 -28.54 15.35
C GLU A 233 11.40 -27.92 14.30
N TYR A 234 10.09 -28.18 14.37
CA TYR A 234 9.13 -27.63 13.39
C TYR A 234 8.78 -26.16 13.63
N GLY A 235 8.97 -25.65 14.85
CA GLY A 235 8.74 -24.25 15.20
C GLY A 235 9.68 -23.32 14.42
N GLU A 236 10.98 -23.64 14.41
CA GLU A 236 12.00 -22.87 13.70
C GLU A 236 11.78 -22.86 12.19
N LEU A 237 11.45 -24.01 11.61
CA LEU A 237 11.16 -24.12 10.18
C LEU A 237 9.95 -23.27 9.77
N SER A 238 8.92 -23.21 10.62
CA SER A 238 7.72 -22.40 10.35
C SER A 238 8.05 -20.90 10.38
N LEU A 239 8.82 -20.42 11.35
CA LEU A 239 9.27 -19.02 11.43
C LEU A 239 10.17 -18.64 10.25
N PHE A 240 11.06 -19.55 9.85
CA PHE A 240 11.90 -19.37 8.67
C PHE A 240 11.06 -19.26 7.39
N ALA A 241 10.05 -20.13 7.22
CA ALA A 241 9.14 -20.09 6.09
C ALA A 241 8.29 -18.81 6.04
N ILE A 242 7.80 -18.32 7.19
CA ILE A 242 7.11 -17.03 7.31
C ILE A 242 8.04 -15.90 6.88
N SER A 243 9.27 -15.89 7.39
CA SER A 243 10.28 -14.87 7.11
C SER A 243 10.64 -14.82 5.63
N ILE A 244 10.85 -15.98 4.99
CA ILE A 244 11.08 -16.08 3.55
C ILE A 244 9.88 -15.56 2.77
N SER A 245 8.67 -15.97 3.15
CA SER A 245 7.44 -15.59 2.44
C SER A 245 7.23 -14.07 2.46
N LEU A 246 7.44 -13.44 3.62
CA LEU A 246 7.38 -11.98 3.77
C LEU A 246 8.50 -11.29 2.96
N GLY A 247 9.73 -11.81 3.01
CA GLY A 247 10.86 -11.28 2.24
C GLY A 247 10.62 -11.33 0.72
N VAL A 248 10.12 -12.46 0.21
CA VAL A 248 9.77 -12.63 -1.21
C VAL A 248 8.68 -11.66 -1.62
N ALA A 249 7.63 -11.49 -0.83
CA ALA A 249 6.56 -10.57 -1.18
C ALA A 249 7.00 -9.10 -1.13
N MET A 250 7.83 -8.74 -0.15
CA MET A 250 8.42 -7.40 -0.07
C MET A 250 9.30 -7.12 -1.27
N LEU A 251 10.10 -8.11 -1.70
CA LEU A 251 10.90 -8.02 -2.92
C LEU A 251 10.04 -7.89 -4.17
N LEU A 252 8.98 -8.69 -4.31
CA LEU A 252 8.04 -8.63 -5.43
C LEU A 252 7.36 -7.25 -5.50
N TRP A 253 6.95 -6.70 -4.36
CA TRP A 253 6.38 -5.36 -4.27
C TRP A 253 7.39 -4.29 -4.71
N TRP A 254 8.60 -4.31 -4.18
CA TRP A 254 9.67 -3.38 -4.56
C TRP A 254 10.02 -3.46 -6.06
N VAL A 255 10.18 -4.67 -6.60
CA VAL A 255 10.45 -4.88 -8.04
C VAL A 255 9.30 -4.35 -8.90
N THR A 256 8.05 -4.60 -8.51
CA THR A 256 6.87 -4.11 -9.23
C THR A 256 6.82 -2.58 -9.22
N LEU A 257 7.14 -1.96 -8.08
CA LEU A 257 7.21 -0.51 -7.93
C LEU A 257 8.29 0.09 -8.86
N VAL A 258 9.51 -0.43 -8.84
CA VAL A 258 10.62 0.07 -9.68
C VAL A 258 10.34 -0.14 -11.16
N ARG A 259 9.79 -1.29 -11.56
CA ARG A 259 9.40 -1.57 -12.95
C ARG A 259 8.31 -0.61 -13.43
N SER A 260 7.33 -0.32 -12.58
CA SER A 260 6.26 0.64 -12.89
C SER A 260 6.82 2.05 -13.05
N ALA A 261 7.68 2.49 -12.13
CA ALA A 261 8.32 3.79 -12.19
C ALA A 261 9.14 3.98 -13.49
N ARG A 262 9.92 2.97 -13.90
CA ARG A 262 10.69 3.00 -15.16
C ARG A 262 9.81 3.11 -16.39
N ARG A 263 8.64 2.47 -16.38
CA ARG A 263 7.68 2.48 -17.50
C ARG A 263 6.86 3.76 -17.58
N ILE A 264 6.45 4.29 -16.42
CA ILE A 264 5.63 5.51 -16.33
C ILE A 264 6.49 6.75 -16.63
N MET A 265 7.77 6.74 -16.24
CA MET A 265 8.68 7.88 -16.40
C MET A 265 9.95 7.51 -17.18
N PRO A 266 9.84 7.10 -18.46
CA PRO A 266 11.01 6.67 -19.24
C PRO A 266 12.03 7.81 -19.44
N GLN A 267 11.56 9.06 -19.42
CA GLN A 267 12.40 10.26 -19.58
C GLN A 267 13.19 10.64 -18.31
N LEU A 268 12.92 10.02 -17.17
CA LEU A 268 13.52 10.37 -15.87
C LEU A 268 14.19 9.16 -15.20
N PRO A 269 15.22 8.55 -15.82
CA PRO A 269 15.86 7.34 -15.29
C PRO A 269 16.47 7.56 -13.89
N LYS A 270 16.97 8.78 -13.61
CA LYS A 270 17.47 9.16 -12.28
C LYS A 270 16.39 9.02 -11.20
N ARG A 271 15.12 9.36 -11.49
CA ARG A 271 14.02 9.22 -10.53
C ARG A 271 13.67 7.76 -10.26
N ALA A 272 13.71 6.90 -11.27
CA ALA A 272 13.51 5.48 -11.05
C ALA A 272 14.60 4.89 -10.12
N ALA A 273 15.84 5.37 -10.22
CA ALA A 273 16.90 5.02 -9.27
C ALA A 273 16.62 5.59 -7.87
N THR A 274 16.17 6.85 -7.78
CA THR A 274 15.75 7.45 -6.49
C THR A 274 14.62 6.66 -5.83
N ILE A 275 13.64 6.15 -6.59
CA ILE A 275 12.57 5.28 -6.07
C ILE A 275 13.15 3.96 -5.58
N ALA A 276 14.05 3.34 -6.36
CA ALA A 276 14.63 2.05 -6.03
C ALA A 276 15.41 2.06 -4.71
N ILE A 277 16.06 3.19 -4.37
CA ILE A 277 16.86 3.35 -3.15
C ILE A 277 16.04 4.00 -2.03
N GLY A 278 15.35 5.09 -2.35
CA GLY A 278 14.66 5.93 -1.37
C GLY A 278 13.46 5.26 -0.72
N VAL A 279 12.71 4.43 -1.47
CA VAL A 279 11.53 3.74 -0.91
C VAL A 279 11.94 2.72 0.17
N PRO A 280 12.89 1.79 -0.06
CA PRO A 280 13.39 0.92 1.01
C PRO A 280 13.95 1.67 2.22
N MET A 281 14.69 2.76 2.02
CA MET A 281 15.20 3.58 3.13
C MET A 281 14.06 4.16 3.97
N LEU A 282 13.03 4.72 3.32
CA LEU A 282 11.85 5.23 3.99
C LEU A 282 11.05 4.13 4.71
N TRP A 283 11.00 2.93 4.14
CA TRP A 283 10.39 1.78 4.81
C TRP A 283 11.13 1.39 6.09
N ILE A 284 12.47 1.33 6.04
CA ILE A 284 13.31 1.05 7.21
C ILE A 284 13.11 2.12 8.29
N VAL A 285 13.17 3.40 7.92
CA VAL A 285 12.95 4.51 8.86
C VAL A 285 11.55 4.43 9.48
N SER A 286 10.51 4.15 8.67
CA SER A 286 9.14 4.00 9.17
C SER A 286 9.01 2.83 10.13
N ALA A 287 9.64 1.69 9.84
CA ALA A 287 9.64 0.54 10.72
C ALA A 287 10.33 0.85 12.06
N ILE A 288 11.48 1.53 12.04
CA ILE A 288 12.18 1.96 13.26
C ILE A 288 11.31 2.91 14.09
N LEU A 289 10.69 3.91 13.46
CA LEU A 289 9.86 4.89 14.17
C LEU A 289 8.57 4.26 14.73
N ILE A 290 7.87 3.44 13.95
CA ILE A 290 6.55 2.92 14.33
C ILE A 290 6.66 1.68 15.21
N VAL A 291 7.58 0.76 14.94
CA VAL A 291 7.75 -0.49 15.71
C VAL A 291 8.75 -0.32 16.85
N GLY A 292 9.73 0.57 16.71
CA GLY A 292 10.70 0.86 17.77
C GLY A 292 10.21 1.97 18.70
N ALA A 293 10.11 3.20 18.17
CA ALA A 293 9.90 4.37 19.03
C ALA A 293 8.50 4.45 19.67
N LEU A 294 7.44 4.02 18.95
CA LEU A 294 6.07 4.13 19.47
C LEU A 294 5.78 3.17 20.64
N PRO A 295 6.16 1.88 20.61
CA PRO A 295 6.02 1.02 21.78
C PRO A 295 6.85 1.52 22.98
N LEU A 296 8.05 2.05 22.72
CA LEU A 296 8.90 2.61 23.77
C LEU A 296 8.27 3.85 24.41
N SER A 297 7.61 4.72 23.64
CA SER A 297 6.93 5.89 24.21
C SER A 297 5.71 5.48 25.04
N VAL A 298 4.93 4.48 24.60
CA VAL A 298 3.83 3.92 25.39
C VAL A 298 4.35 3.29 26.67
N LEU A 299 5.42 2.50 26.61
CA LEU A 299 6.06 1.91 27.78
C LEU A 299 6.55 3.00 28.77
N PHE A 300 7.21 4.04 28.25
CA PHE A 300 7.67 5.16 29.07
C PHE A 300 6.51 5.83 29.83
N VAL A 301 5.40 6.10 29.14
CA VAL A 301 4.19 6.68 29.76
C VAL A 301 3.65 5.76 30.85
N VAL A 302 3.53 4.45 30.59
CA VAL A 302 3.07 3.47 31.58
C VAL A 302 3.99 3.44 32.81
N LEU A 303 5.31 3.48 32.62
CA LEU A 303 6.28 3.50 33.72
C LEU A 303 6.19 4.78 34.56
N VAL A 304 6.02 5.94 33.92
CA VAL A 304 5.87 7.22 34.61
C VAL A 304 4.59 7.27 35.44
N PHE A 305 3.47 6.80 34.89
CA PHE A 305 2.22 6.75 35.66
C PHE A 305 2.28 5.72 36.80
N GLY A 306 2.90 4.56 36.55
CA GLY A 306 3.06 3.51 37.56
C GLY A 306 4.01 3.87 38.70
N SER A 307 4.92 4.85 38.51
CA SER A 307 5.79 5.32 39.60
C SER A 307 5.17 6.40 40.48
N LEU A 308 4.07 7.02 40.03
CA LEU A 308 3.32 8.04 40.77
C LEU A 308 2.25 7.46 41.70
N SER A 309 1.83 6.21 41.45
CA SER A 309 0.84 5.46 42.23
C SER A 309 1.51 4.69 43.37
#